data_AF-X1IBD4-F1
#
_entry.id   AF-X1IBD4-F1
#
_cell.length_a   1.000
_cell.length_b   1.000
_cell.length_c   1.000
_cell.angle_alpha   90.00
_cell.angle_beta   90.00
_cell.angle_gamma   90.00
#
_symmetry.space_group_name_H-M   'P 1'
#
loop_
_entity.id
_entity.type
_entity.pdbx_description
1 polymer ?
#
loop_
_entity_poly.entity_id
_entity_poly.type
_entity_poly.pdbx_seq_one_letter_code
_entity_poly.pdbx_strand_id
1 'polypeptide(L)' 'SAIKAAIYPKETDYNFFLTDPETGNTIFSKTLEEHNANKRKYF' A
#
# COMPACT_ATOMS: atom_id res chain seq x y z
N SER A 1 9.51 -3.12 -13.27
CA SER A 1 10.88 -3.51 -12.85
C SER A 1 11.30 -2.68 -11.65
N ALA A 2 11.91 -3.29 -10.64
CA ALA A 2 12.35 -2.62 -9.42
C ALA A 2 13.41 -1.52 -9.69
N ILE A 3 14.34 -1.78 -10.61
CA ILE A 3 15.42 -0.83 -10.96
C ILE A 3 14.84 0.50 -11.45
N LYS A 4 13.83 0.46 -12.34
CA LYS A 4 13.20 1.69 -12.85
C LYS A 4 12.42 2.45 -11.76
N ALA A 5 11.72 1.73 -10.88
CA ALA A 5 10.93 2.33 -9.79
C ALA A 5 11.82 3.00 -8.72
N ALA A 6 13.00 2.44 -8.46
CA ALA A 6 13.98 3.03 -7.55
C ALA A 6 14.59 4.33 -8.09
N ILE A 7 14.87 4.38 -9.40
CA ILE A 7 15.46 5.57 -10.05
C ILE A 7 14.40 6.63 -10.33
N TYR A 8 13.18 6.23 -10.68
CA TYR A 8 12.07 7.12 -11.04
C TYR A 8 10.84 6.80 -10.19
N PRO A 9 10.86 7.12 -8.88
CA PRO A 9 9.69 6.93 -8.04
C PRO A 9 8.57 7.86 -8.45
N LYS A 10 7.32 7.46 -8.19
CA LYS A 10 6.17 8.36 -8.27
C LYS A 10 6.02 9.08 -6.93
N GLU A 11 5.94 10.40 -6.95
CA GLU A 11 5.64 11.18 -5.75
C GLU A 11 4.22 10.89 -5.25
N THR A 12 4.10 10.50 -3.98
CA THR A 12 2.83 10.20 -3.31
C THR A 12 2.94 10.43 -1.81
N ASP A 13 1.81 10.66 -1.14
CA ASP A 13 1.73 10.75 0.33
C ASP A 13 1.46 9.40 1.03
N TYR A 14 1.56 8.28 0.31
CA TYR A 14 1.24 6.97 0.88
C TYR A 14 2.41 6.45 1.73
N ASN A 15 2.18 6.28 3.02
CA ASN A 15 3.19 5.81 3.98
C ASN A 15 3.01 4.34 4.38
N PHE A 16 1.84 3.76 4.09
CA PHE A 16 1.49 2.40 4.47
C PHE A 16 0.97 1.64 3.25
N PHE A 17 1.21 0.33 3.23
CA PHE A 17 0.63 -0.58 2.26
C PHE A 17 0.24 -1.90 2.94
N LEU A 18 -0.76 -2.57 2.40
CA LEU A 18 -1.13 -3.93 2.75
C LEU A 18 -1.58 -4.68 1.51
N THR A 19 -1.36 -5.98 1.47
CA THR A 19 -1.80 -6.84 0.37
C THR A 19 -2.97 -7.68 0.87
N ASP A 20 -4.11 -7.58 0.19
CA ASP A 20 -5.25 -8.45 0.40
C ASP A 20 -4.83 -9.90 0.04
N PRO A 21 -4.88 -10.85 1.00
CA PRO A 21 -4.45 -12.22 0.76
C PRO A 21 -5.40 -13.01 -0.15
N GLU A 22 -6.68 -12.63 -0.26
CA GLU A 22 -7.65 -13.31 -1.10
C GLU A 22 -7.50 -12.91 -2.57
N THR A 23 -7.35 -11.61 -2.84
CA THR A 23 -7.29 -11.07 -4.20
C THR A 23 -5.89 -10.76 -4.71
N GLY A 24 -4.89 -10.67 -3.82
CA GLY A 24 -3.52 -10.25 -4.15
C GLY A 24 -3.38 -8.74 -4.41
N ASN A 25 -4.44 -7.96 -4.21
CA ASN A 25 -4.42 -6.52 -4.46
C ASN A 25 -3.65 -5.76 -3.38
N THR A 26 -2.76 -4.85 -3.79
CA THR A 26 -2.06 -3.95 -2.86
C THR A 26 -2.86 -2.68 -2.63
N ILE A 27 -3.15 -2.39 -1.37
CA ILE A 27 -3.89 -1.23 -0.90
C ILE A 27 -2.91 -0.29 -0.21
N PHE A 28 -2.88 0.98 -0.65
CA PHE A 28 -2.01 2.01 -0.11
C PHE A 28 -2.80 2.96 0.81
N SER A 29 -2.18 3.45 1.87
CA SER A 29 -2.80 4.32 2.87
C SER A 29 -1.84 5.44 3.30
N LYS A 30 -2.37 6.64 3.52
CA LYS A 30 -1.60 7.81 3.93
C LYS A 30 -1.36 7.83 5.43
N THR A 31 -2.36 7.37 6.20
CA THR A 31 -2.35 7.41 7.66
C THR A 31 -2.40 6.01 8.28
N LEU A 32 -1.99 5.90 9.55
CA LEU A 32 -2.08 4.66 10.31
C LEU A 32 -3.54 4.23 10.56
N GLU A 33 -4.45 5.19 10.69
CA GLU A 33 -5.88 4.92 10.87
C GLU A 33 -6.47 4.22 9.64
N GLU A 34 -6.20 4.75 8.44
CA GLU A 34 -6.60 4.14 7.17
C GLU A 34 -6.01 2.72 7.03
N HIS A 35 -4.73 2.55 7.36
CA HIS A 35 -4.08 1.24 7.31
C HIS A 35 -4.78 0.23 8.24
N ASN A 36 -5.10 0.63 9.48
CA ASN A 36 -5.78 -0.25 10.43
C ASN A 36 -7.23 -0.54 10.03
N ALA A 37 -7.93 0.41 9.43
CA ALA A 37 -9.26 0.20 8.89
C ALA A 37 -9.25 -0.81 7.74
N ASN A 38 -8.30 -0.69 6.83
CA ASN A 38 -8.10 -1.66 5.75
C ASN A 38 -7.71 -3.03 6.32
N LYS A 39 -6.82 -3.08 7.32
CA LYS A 39 -6.47 -4.35 7.97
C LYS A 39 -7.69 -5.07 8.51
N ARG A 40 -8.59 -4.41 9.25
CA ARG A 40 -9.85 -5.00 9.74
C ARG A 40 -10.82 -5.46 8.65
N LYS A 41 -10.71 -4.89 7.44
CA LYS A 41 -11.59 -5.20 6.32
C LYS A 41 -11.11 -6.43 5.54
N TYR A 42 -9.81 -6.62 5.46
CA TYR A 42 -9.18 -7.64 4.60
C TYR A 42 -8.45 -8.75 5.39
N PHE A 43 -8.38 -8.66 6.72
CA PHE A 43 -7.80 -9.64 7.64
C PHE A 43 -8.68 -9.78 8.90
#